data_AF-A0AA88DVL5-F1
#
_entry.id   AF-A0AA88DVL5-F1
#
_cell.length_a   1.000
_cell.length_b   1.000
_cell.length_c   1.000
_cell.angle_alpha   90.00
_cell.angle_beta   90.00
_cell.angle_gamma   90.00
#
_symmetry.space_group_name_H-M   'P 1'
#
loop_
_entity.id
_entity.type
_entity.pdbx_description
1 polymer ?
#
loop_
_entity_poly.entity_id
_entity_poly.type
_entity_poly.pdbx_seq_one_letter_code
_entity_poly.pdbx_strand_id
1 'polypeptide(L)'
;MYYNREILAAQQDEFNSLKHESMIVLEAVKKFEQLARLCPELIPNETDKVKRMMKMFQTDIAKQVSAGSSPPTLVSDCISRAIRAEYWINQDKEARAQIFKAKKEEKAVVKQLQPRQNQELYSKGCRC
;
A
#
# COMPACT_ATOMS: atom_id res chain seq x y z
N MET A 1 15.19 27.56 31.05
CA MET A 1 15.18 26.40 30.13
C MET A 1 13.83 26.39 29.43
N TYR A 2 13.74 26.92 28.20
CA TYR A 2 12.51 26.89 27.40
C TYR A 2 12.31 25.43 26.95
N TYR A 3 11.56 24.65 27.73
CA TYR A 3 11.02 23.37 27.28
C TYR A 3 10.13 23.71 26.10
N ASN A 4 10.59 23.37 24.90
CA ASN A 4 10.01 23.84 23.66
C ASN A 4 8.70 23.07 23.40
N ARG A 5 7.64 23.48 24.10
CA ARG A 5 6.30 22.88 24.04
C ARG A 5 5.80 22.80 22.60
N GLU A 6 6.19 23.76 21.76
CA GLU A 6 5.87 23.79 20.34
C GLU A 6 6.54 22.65 19.57
N ILE A 7 7.81 22.33 19.86
CA ILE A 7 8.50 21.18 19.26
C ILE A 7 7.84 19.85 19.69
N LEU A 8 7.48 19.73 20.98
CA LEU A 8 6.81 18.53 21.49
C LEU A 8 5.41 18.35 20.87
N ALA A 9 4.64 19.43 20.76
CA ALA A 9 3.34 19.41 20.11
C ALA A 9 3.46 19.02 18.63
N ALA A 10 4.42 19.59 17.90
CA ALA A 10 4.67 19.25 16.50
C ALA A 10 5.07 17.76 16.33
N GLN A 11 5.92 17.22 17.20
CA GLN A 11 6.31 15.80 17.19
C GLN A 11 5.12 14.89 17.49
N GLN A 12 4.27 15.29 18.43
CA GLN A 12 3.05 14.57 18.78
C GLN A 12 2.05 14.54 17.60
N ASP A 13 1.87 15.67 16.92
CA ASP A 13 1.02 15.79 15.74
C ASP A 13 1.56 14.98 14.57
N GLU A 14 2.87 15.03 14.32
CA GLU A 14 3.53 14.18 13.33
C GLU A 14 3.28 12.70 13.67
N PHE A 15 3.36 12.33 14.95
CA PHE A 15 3.14 10.95 15.33
C PHE A 15 1.68 10.50 15.23
N ASN A 16 0.73 11.40 15.50
CA ASN A 16 -0.71 11.15 15.36
C ASN A 16 -1.13 11.03 13.89
N SER A 17 -0.47 11.78 13.01
CA SER A 17 -0.75 11.80 11.57
C SER A 17 0.07 10.80 10.77
N LEU A 18 0.98 10.05 11.41
CA LEU A 18 1.83 9.08 10.72
C LEU A 18 0.99 8.00 10.01
N LYS A 19 1.14 7.95 8.69
CA LYS A 19 0.51 6.95 7.82
C LYS A 19 1.57 6.29 6.95
N HIS A 20 1.38 4.99 6.76
CA HIS A 20 2.22 4.17 5.88
C HIS A 20 1.96 4.44 4.38
N GLU A 21 0.84 5.05 4.01
CA GLU A 21 0.38 5.12 2.61
C GLU A 21 1.38 5.68 1.59
N SER A 22 2.34 6.50 2.02
CA SER A 22 3.34 7.13 1.14
C SER A 22 4.74 6.51 1.22
N MET A 23 4.92 5.39 1.94
CA MET A 23 6.22 4.74 2.15
C MET A 23 6.06 3.22 2.20
N ILE A 24 7.15 2.47 2.24
CA ILE A 24 7.08 1.01 2.46
C ILE A 24 7.01 0.68 3.96
N VAL A 25 6.54 -0.52 4.32
CA VAL A 25 6.21 -0.87 5.72
C VAL A 25 7.41 -0.67 6.61
N LEU A 26 8.58 -1.08 6.12
CA LEU A 26 9.83 -0.99 6.87
C LEU A 26 10.26 0.45 7.16
N GLU A 27 10.01 1.37 6.22
CA GLU A 27 10.30 2.80 6.41
C GLU A 27 9.33 3.43 7.40
N ALA A 28 8.04 3.09 7.31
CA ALA A 28 7.05 3.53 8.29
C ALA A 28 7.38 3.04 9.70
N VAL A 29 7.80 1.78 9.85
CA VAL A 29 8.22 1.22 11.13
C VAL A 29 9.44 1.96 11.68
N LYS A 30 10.46 2.25 10.85
CA LYS A 30 11.62 3.03 11.29
C LYS A 30 11.22 4.43 11.77
N LYS A 31 10.37 5.13 11.02
CA LYS A 31 9.88 6.46 11.39
C LYS A 31 9.03 6.41 12.65
N PHE A 32 8.19 5.39 12.79
CA PHE A 32 7.40 5.13 14.00
C PHE A 32 8.29 4.96 15.23
N GLU A 33 9.35 4.15 15.14
CA GLU A 33 10.29 3.93 16.27
C GLU A 33 11.02 5.23 16.66
N GLN A 34 11.36 6.08 15.70
CA GLN A 34 11.96 7.39 15.97
C GLN A 34 10.98 8.29 16.74
N LEU A 35 9.74 8.40 16.27
CA LEU A 35 8.71 9.22 16.93
C LEU A 35 8.29 8.66 18.29
N ALA A 36 8.24 7.33 18.44
CA ALA A 36 7.96 6.66 19.70
C ALA A 36 9.00 7.00 20.79
N ARG A 37 10.28 7.15 20.41
CA ARG A 37 11.34 7.56 21.33
C ARG A 37 11.20 9.02 21.77
N LEU A 38 10.67 9.88 20.91
CA LEU A 38 10.46 11.30 21.19
C LEU A 38 9.17 11.54 21.99
N CYS A 39 8.18 10.65 21.85
CA CYS A 39 6.88 10.75 22.50
C CYS A 39 6.56 9.48 23.35
N PRO A 40 7.35 9.15 24.38
CA PRO A 40 7.15 7.93 25.17
C PRO A 40 5.79 7.90 25.89
N GLU A 41 5.26 9.06 26.29
CA GLU A 41 3.94 9.18 26.92
C GLU A 41 2.79 8.70 26.03
N LEU A 42 2.98 8.71 24.70
CA LEU A 42 1.97 8.22 23.75
C LEU A 42 1.99 6.70 23.58
N ILE A 43 3.05 6.03 24.03
CA ILE A 43 3.26 4.59 23.93
C ILE A 43 3.81 4.09 25.28
N PRO A 44 2.97 4.09 26.32
CA PRO A 44 3.41 3.71 27.65
C PRO A 44 3.74 2.21 27.77
N ASN A 45 3.20 1.38 26.87
CA ASN A 45 3.39 -0.07 26.88
C ASN A 45 3.33 -0.68 25.47
N GLU A 46 3.68 -1.96 25.37
CA GLU A 46 3.72 -2.69 24.10
C GLU A 46 2.34 -2.81 23.43
N THR A 47 1.27 -2.97 24.22
CA THR A 47 -0.10 -3.07 23.68
C THR A 47 -0.49 -1.78 22.95
N ASP A 48 -0.20 -0.62 23.53
CA ASP A 48 -0.45 0.68 22.89
C ASP A 48 0.45 0.89 21.68
N LYS A 49 1.67 0.35 21.71
CA LYS A 49 2.58 0.34 20.55
C LYS A 49 1.96 -0.40 19.37
N VAL A 50 1.48 -1.62 19.61
CA VAL A 50 0.82 -2.44 18.58
C VAL A 50 -0.45 -1.75 18.07
N LYS A 51 -1.32 -1.25 18.95
CA LYS A 51 -2.54 -0.51 18.54
C LYS A 51 -2.20 0.67 17.64
N ARG A 52 -1.15 1.42 17.96
CA ARG A 52 -0.75 2.59 17.19
C ARG A 52 -0.11 2.21 15.84
N MET A 53 0.70 1.15 15.79
CA MET A 53 1.19 0.58 14.53
C MET A 53 0.03 0.14 13.63
N MET A 54 -1.00 -0.52 14.18
CA MET A 54 -2.19 -0.91 13.43
C MET A 54 -2.95 0.29 12.84
N LYS A 55 -2.98 1.44 13.52
CA LYS A 55 -3.57 2.69 13.01
C LYS A 55 -2.70 3.39 11.95
N MET A 56 -1.39 3.17 11.99
CA MET A 56 -0.44 3.70 11.02
C MET A 56 -0.53 2.96 9.68
N PHE A 57 -0.74 1.64 9.70
CA PHE A 57 -0.86 0.84 8.49
C PHE A 57 -2.07 1.24 7.64
N GLN A 58 -1.90 1.14 6.32
CA GLN A 58 -3.01 1.28 5.38
C GLN A 58 -4.06 0.19 5.66
N THR A 59 -5.34 0.50 5.43
CA THR A 59 -6.48 -0.36 5.76
C THR A 59 -6.34 -1.79 5.25
N ASP A 60 -5.84 -2.00 4.03
CA ASP A 60 -5.70 -3.35 3.45
C ASP A 60 -4.61 -4.17 4.15
N ILE A 61 -3.48 -3.53 4.51
CA ILE A 61 -2.43 -4.15 5.32
C ILE A 61 -2.95 -4.43 6.72
N ALA A 62 -3.61 -3.45 7.37
CA ALA A 62 -4.15 -3.61 8.71
C ALA A 62 -5.16 -4.78 8.80
N LYS A 63 -6.04 -4.93 7.80
CA LYS A 63 -6.95 -6.08 7.69
C LYS A 63 -6.18 -7.40 7.67
N GLN A 64 -5.16 -7.52 6.81
CA GLN A 64 -4.34 -8.74 6.71
C GLN A 64 -3.56 -9.02 8.00
N VAL A 65 -3.01 -7.97 8.65
CA VAL A 65 -2.30 -8.11 9.92
C VAL A 65 -3.23 -8.57 11.04
N SER A 66 -4.47 -8.07 11.07
CA SER A 66 -5.49 -8.47 12.05
C SER A 66 -6.12 -9.83 11.77
N ALA A 67 -5.95 -10.37 10.57
CA ALA A 67 -6.53 -11.64 10.17
C ALA A 67 -5.84 -12.83 10.86
N GLY A 68 -6.56 -13.95 10.96
CA GLY A 68 -6.11 -15.17 11.63
C GLY A 68 -6.93 -15.49 12.88
N SER A 69 -6.42 -16.38 13.73
CA SER A 69 -7.06 -16.80 14.98
C SER A 69 -7.09 -15.69 16.03
N SER A 70 -6.09 -14.81 16.02
CA SER A 70 -6.03 -13.63 16.90
C SER A 70 -5.22 -12.48 16.28
N PRO A 71 -5.56 -11.22 16.62
CA PRO A 71 -4.73 -10.06 16.30
C PRO A 71 -3.33 -10.18 16.94
N PRO A 72 -2.32 -9.50 16.39
CA PRO A 72 -0.99 -9.48 16.99
C PRO A 72 -1.02 -8.80 18.36
N THR A 73 -0.31 -9.38 19.32
CA THR A 73 -0.10 -8.80 20.66
C THR A 73 1.32 -8.31 20.88
N LEU A 74 2.26 -8.77 20.04
CA LEU A 74 3.67 -8.41 20.07
C LEU A 74 4.01 -7.50 18.89
N VAL A 75 4.93 -6.56 19.11
CA VAL A 75 5.40 -5.66 18.04
C VAL A 75 6.07 -6.42 16.91
N SER A 76 6.87 -7.45 17.23
CA SER A 76 7.56 -8.27 16.24
C SER A 76 6.62 -9.04 15.33
N ASP A 77 5.53 -9.60 15.89
CA ASP A 77 4.48 -10.29 15.12
C ASP A 77 3.74 -9.30 14.23
N CYS A 78 3.37 -8.13 14.78
CA CYS A 78 2.72 -7.04 14.04
C CYS A 78 3.54 -6.63 12.80
N ILE A 79 4.85 -6.38 12.97
CA ILE A 79 5.75 -6.00 11.88
C ILE A 79 5.90 -7.14 10.85
N SER A 80 6.10 -8.37 11.33
CA SER A 80 6.30 -9.54 10.46
C SER A 80 5.08 -9.79 9.56
N ARG A 81 3.87 -9.69 10.13
CA ARG A 81 2.62 -9.81 9.38
C ARG A 81 2.46 -8.66 8.38
N ALA A 82 2.83 -7.44 8.76
CA ALA A 82 2.71 -6.26 7.89
C ALA A 82 3.61 -6.35 6.65
N ILE A 83 4.87 -6.78 6.83
CA ILE A 83 5.82 -6.99 5.72
C ILE A 83 5.29 -8.05 4.74
N ARG A 84 4.77 -9.18 5.26
CA ARG A 84 4.18 -10.22 4.41
C ARG A 84 2.96 -9.70 3.65
N ALA A 85 2.08 -8.97 4.35
CA ALA A 85 0.88 -8.39 3.73
C ALA A 85 1.25 -7.41 2.61
N GLU A 86 2.21 -6.52 2.83
CA GLU A 86 2.71 -5.59 1.80
C GLU A 86 3.23 -6.33 0.57
N TYR A 87 4.05 -7.37 0.78
CA TYR A 87 4.58 -8.18 -0.32
C TYR A 87 3.46 -8.76 -1.19
N TRP A 88 2.50 -9.46 -0.59
CA TRP A 88 1.42 -10.12 -1.33
C TRP A 88 0.46 -9.12 -1.99
N ILE A 89 0.16 -8.00 -1.33
CA ILE A 89 -0.68 -6.95 -1.89
C ILE A 89 0.01 -6.32 -3.11
N ASN A 90 1.32 -6.07 -3.05
CA ASN A 90 2.05 -5.50 -4.18
C ASN A 90 2.11 -6.49 -5.36
N GLN A 91 2.34 -7.78 -5.09
CA GLN A 91 2.28 -8.82 -6.12
C GLN A 91 0.90 -8.90 -6.81
N ASP A 92 -0.20 -8.87 -6.05
CA ASP A 92 -1.57 -8.88 -6.60
C ASP A 92 -1.84 -7.60 -7.44
N LYS A 93 -1.39 -6.44 -6.97
CA LYS A 93 -1.49 -5.18 -7.73
C LYS A 93 -0.74 -5.26 -9.07
N GLU A 94 0.49 -5.78 -9.06
CA GLU A 94 1.30 -5.96 -10.27
C GLU A 94 0.64 -6.93 -11.25
N ALA A 95 0.16 -8.09 -10.76
CA ALA A 95 -0.53 -9.08 -11.60
C ALA A 95 -1.79 -8.48 -12.25
N ARG A 96 -2.59 -7.73 -11.49
CA ARG A 96 -3.78 -7.03 -12.01
C ARG A 96 -3.42 -5.97 -13.04
N ALA A 97 -2.35 -5.21 -12.81
CA ALA A 97 -1.87 -4.20 -13.75
C ALA A 97 -1.45 -4.86 -15.10
N GLN A 98 -0.78 -6.01 -15.05
CA GLN A 98 -0.41 -6.76 -16.25
C GLN A 98 -1.65 -7.28 -17.01
N ILE A 99 -2.63 -7.86 -16.31
CA ILE A 99 -3.88 -8.32 -16.92
C ILE A 99 -4.63 -7.14 -17.58
N PHE A 100 -4.70 -6.01 -16.91
CA PHE A 100 -5.35 -4.82 -17.45
C PHE A 100 -4.64 -4.29 -18.71
N LYS A 101 -3.29 -4.27 -18.69
CA LYS A 101 -2.48 -3.87 -19.83
C LYS A 101 -2.70 -4.81 -21.02
N ALA A 102 -2.66 -6.12 -20.81
CA ALA A 102 -2.89 -7.12 -21.85
C ALA A 102 -4.28 -6.97 -22.50
N LYS A 103 -5.34 -6.80 -21.69
CA LYS A 103 -6.70 -6.58 -22.20
C LYS A 103 -6.82 -5.29 -23.01
N LYS A 104 -6.07 -4.24 -22.65
CA LYS A 104 -6.04 -2.97 -23.40
C LYS A 104 -5.34 -3.15 -24.75
N GLU A 105 -4.25 -3.89 -24.78
CA GLU A 105 -3.50 -4.22 -25.99
C GLU A 105 -4.31 -5.12 -26.94
N GLU A 106 -4.98 -6.15 -26.44
CA GLU A 106 -5.86 -7.03 -27.22
C GLU A 106 -6.98 -6.24 -27.91
N LYS A 107 -7.66 -5.34 -27.15
CA LYS A 107 -8.68 -4.45 -27.73
C LYS A 107 -8.13 -3.52 -28.80
N ALA A 108 -6.89 -3.03 -28.64
CA ALA A 108 -6.24 -2.19 -29.63
C ALA A 108 -5.91 -2.97 -30.92
N VAL A 109 -5.42 -4.21 -30.80
CA VAL A 109 -5.13 -5.09 -31.94
C VAL A 109 -6.41 -5.45 -32.71
N VAL A 110 -7.49 -5.84 -32.01
CA VAL A 110 -8.78 -6.14 -32.65
C VAL A 110 -9.32 -4.92 -33.40
N LYS A 111 -9.23 -3.72 -32.81
CA LYS A 111 -9.66 -2.47 -33.46
C LYS A 111 -8.83 -2.12 -34.70
N GLN A 112 -7.55 -2.52 -34.77
CA GLN A 112 -6.69 -2.30 -35.94
C GLN A 112 -6.90 -3.35 -37.04
N LEU A 113 -7.30 -4.58 -36.70
CA LEU A 113 -7.56 -5.65 -37.67
C LEU A 113 -8.90 -5.45 -38.41
N GLN A 114 -9.92 -4.92 -37.74
CA GLN A 114 -11.24 -4.65 -38.35
C GLN A 114 -11.21 -3.73 -39.59
N PRO A 115 -10.48 -2.59 -39.63
CA PRO A 115 -10.40 -1.77 -40.84
C PRO A 115 -9.57 -2.41 -41.97
N ARG A 116 -8.58 -3.27 -41.66
CA ARG A 116 -7.77 -3.97 -42.68
C ARG A 116 -8.58 -5.04 -43.43
N GLN A 117 -9.39 -5.82 -42.72
CA GLN A 117 -10.23 -6.84 -43.36
C GLN A 117 -11.30 -6.20 -44.27
N ASN A 118 -11.84 -5.03 -43.90
CA ASN A 118 -12.76 -4.30 -44.76
C ASN A 118 -12.06 -3.75 -46.03
N GLN A 119 -10.82 -3.25 -45.96
CA GLN A 119 -10.11 -2.79 -47.17
C GLN A 119 -9.72 -3.91 -48.15
N GLU A 120 -9.43 -5.13 -47.68
CA GLU A 120 -9.11 -6.26 -48.56
C GLU A 120 -10.34 -6.87 -49.26
N LEU A 121 -11.53 -6.78 -48.65
CA LEU A 121 -12.78 -7.17 -49.30
C LEU A 121 -13.20 -6.20 -50.41
N TYR A 122 -12.95 -4.90 -50.27
CA TYR A 122 -13.25 -3.91 -51.31
C TYR A 122 -12.26 -3.94 -52.50
N SER A 123 -11.01 -4.38 -52.31
CA SER A 123 -10.01 -4.45 -53.40
C SER A 123 -10.11 -5.72 -54.25
N LYS A 124 -10.68 -6.81 -53.72
CA LYS A 124 -10.91 -8.07 -54.47
C LYS A 124 -12.26 -8.12 -55.22
N GLY A 125 -13.11 -7.11 -55.05
CA GLY A 125 -14.45 -7.04 -55.65
C GLY A 125 -14.57 -6.40 -57.05
N CYS A 126 -13.49 -5.82 -57.61
CA CYS A 126 -13.50 -5.25 -58.96
C CYS A 126 -12.56 -6.01 -59.89
N ARG A 127 -13.03 -7.12 -60.46
CA ARG A 127 -12.59 -7.61 -61.76
C ARG A 127 -13.84 -7.84 -62.61
N CYS A 128 -14.24 -6.82 -63.34
CA CYS A 128 -15.15 -6.89 -64.47
C CYS A 128 -14.41 -6.28 -65.66
#